data_AF-A0A0U3N0F8-F1
#
_entry.id   AF-A0A0U3N0F8-F1
#
_cell.length_a   1.000
_cell.length_b   1.000
_cell.length_c   1.000
_cell.angle_alpha   90.00
_cell.angle_beta   90.00
_cell.angle_gamma   90.00
#
_symmetry.space_group_name_H-M   'P 1'
#
loop_
_entity.id
_entity.type
_entity.pdbx_description
1 polymer ?
#
loop_
_entity_poly.entity_id
_entity_poly.type
_entity_poly.pdbx_seq_one_letter_code
_entity_poly.pdbx_strand_id
1 'polypeptide(L)'
;MLMSIPRLAWAILICFVGVVAVTVSLSVPRTAAASVSLPADAQVAAPGASAPAGTAYRRDTDGTFHNPVSEPKQGFWKTMGLFWDVMFRKPAGTAPSAAQAVPVQPLTLAQLQAAADQTLYRLGHSTVLLKLQGRFFMTDPVFSERASPFSFAGPKRFHAPPLALEDLPELEAVILSHDHYDHLDEATVKALAPKVRHFLTPLGVGKRLIDWGVPAEKVQQLDWWQSTRVGGVTFTATPAQHFSGRSLWDRNSTLWASWVMEVPAGMSKDVPADVPGDVPSQPASPALRVFFSGDTGYFDGFKAIGERFGSFDLTLMETGAYDARWPYVHMQPEQTLQAHLDLRGRRLMPIHNGTFDLAMHRWQDPFERILSLARLRSVELVTPIMGAPVDIRQPAPTSAWWQSPT
;
A
#
# COMPACT_ATOMS: atom_id res chain seq x y z
N MET A 1 16.56 17.52 -39.22
CA MET A 1 15.13 17.13 -39.16
C MET A 1 14.78 16.89 -37.69
N LEU A 2 14.44 17.94 -36.94
CA LEU A 2 13.93 17.75 -35.57
C LEU A 2 12.51 17.23 -35.68
N MET A 3 12.29 15.95 -35.38
CA MET A 3 10.95 15.39 -35.27
C MET A 3 10.22 16.11 -34.13
N SER A 4 9.08 16.70 -34.45
CA SER A 4 8.21 17.37 -33.49
C SER A 4 7.71 16.35 -32.47
N ILE A 5 8.19 16.45 -31.23
CA ILE A 5 7.73 15.61 -30.13
C ILE A 5 6.26 16.00 -29.86
N PRO A 6 5.29 15.09 -29.98
CA PRO A 6 3.88 15.42 -29.76
C PRO A 6 3.66 15.93 -28.33
N ARG A 7 2.77 16.92 -28.15
CA ARG A 7 2.42 17.50 -26.83
C ARG A 7 2.08 16.44 -25.76
N LEU A 8 1.60 15.28 -26.20
CA LEU A 8 1.34 14.09 -25.38
C LEU A 8 2.61 13.52 -24.71
N ALA A 9 3.73 13.46 -25.43
CA ALA A 9 4.99 12.99 -24.87
C ALA A 9 5.57 13.96 -23.84
N TRP A 10 5.31 15.28 -23.99
CA TRP A 10 5.65 16.28 -22.96
C TRP A 10 4.77 16.16 -21.71
N ALA A 11 3.47 15.90 -21.85
CA ALA A 11 2.56 15.69 -20.71
C ALA A 11 2.91 14.43 -19.89
N ILE A 12 3.32 13.34 -20.58
CA ILE A 12 3.77 12.10 -19.94
C ILE A 12 5.16 12.27 -19.31
N LEU A 13 6.05 13.05 -19.94
CA LEU A 13 7.35 13.42 -19.39
C LEU A 13 7.24 14.23 -18.10
N ILE A 14 6.28 15.14 -18.00
CA ILE A 14 5.99 15.91 -16.77
C ILE A 14 5.61 14.98 -15.60
N CYS A 15 4.90 13.88 -15.88
CA CYS A 15 4.53 12.88 -14.87
C CYS A 15 5.73 12.03 -14.42
N PHE A 16 6.65 11.71 -15.33
CA PHE A 16 7.82 10.88 -15.00
C PHE A 16 9.02 11.68 -14.47
N VAL A 17 9.22 12.93 -14.89
CA VAL A 17 10.27 13.81 -14.35
C VAL A 17 9.96 14.19 -12.89
N GLY A 18 8.68 14.29 -12.51
CA GLY A 18 8.27 14.39 -11.10
C GLY A 18 8.66 13.17 -10.27
N VAL A 19 8.72 12.00 -10.91
CA VAL A 19 9.13 10.72 -10.31
C VAL A 19 10.68 10.63 -10.21
N VAL A 20 11.48 11.27 -11.08
CA VAL A 20 12.92 10.91 -11.20
C VAL A 20 13.98 12.07 -11.24
N ALA A 21 13.74 13.41 -11.32
CA ALA A 21 14.91 14.36 -11.35
C ALA A 21 14.82 15.78 -10.74
N VAL A 22 15.82 16.02 -9.88
CA VAL A 22 16.81 17.13 -9.76
C VAL A 22 16.34 18.58 -9.55
N THR A 23 16.87 19.12 -8.45
CA THR A 23 16.75 20.45 -7.85
C THR A 23 17.26 21.62 -8.69
N VAL A 24 16.45 22.68 -8.78
CA VAL A 24 16.90 24.09 -8.84
C VAL A 24 16.08 24.90 -7.84
N SER A 25 16.71 25.37 -6.76
CA SER A 25 16.08 26.19 -5.72
C SER A 25 15.92 27.64 -6.18
N LEU A 26 14.70 28.16 -6.16
CA LEU A 26 14.41 29.59 -6.11
C LEU A 26 13.44 29.85 -4.96
N SER A 27 13.86 30.70 -4.03
CA SER A 27 13.15 31.02 -2.79
C SER A 27 11.98 31.98 -3.05
N VAL A 28 10.79 31.64 -2.55
CA VAL A 28 9.64 32.54 -2.47
C VAL A 28 9.02 32.40 -1.07
N PRO A 29 8.67 33.50 -0.38
CA PRO A 29 8.17 33.42 0.99
C PRO A 29 6.70 32.96 1.04
N ARG A 30 6.35 32.16 2.05
CA ARG A 30 4.99 31.65 2.31
C ARG A 30 4.38 32.30 3.56
N THR A 31 3.06 32.50 3.49
CA THR A 31 2.17 32.93 4.56
C THR A 31 1.79 31.78 5.51
N ALA A 32 1.49 32.15 6.76
CA ALA A 32 1.32 31.25 7.90
C ALA A 32 0.13 30.27 7.80
N ALA A 33 0.31 29.08 8.40
CA ALA A 33 -0.69 28.02 8.53
C ALA A 33 -1.62 28.24 9.74
N ALA A 34 -2.91 27.94 9.58
CA ALA A 34 -3.88 27.90 10.66
C ALA A 34 -4.02 26.48 11.23
N SER A 35 -4.10 26.37 12.57
CA SER A 35 -4.32 25.14 13.32
C SER A 35 -5.79 24.72 13.33
N VAL A 36 -6.09 23.45 13.05
CA VAL A 36 -7.45 22.86 13.12
C VAL A 36 -7.48 21.77 14.19
N SER A 37 -8.53 21.77 15.01
CA SER A 37 -8.77 20.81 16.11
C SER A 37 -9.51 19.54 15.65
N LEU A 38 -9.15 18.38 16.22
CA LEU A 38 -9.66 17.04 15.90
C LEU A 38 -10.98 16.68 16.65
N PRO A 39 -11.81 15.75 16.13
CA PRO A 39 -13.06 15.29 16.75
C PRO A 39 -12.86 14.31 17.94
N ALA A 40 -13.88 14.22 18.80
CA ALA A 40 -13.83 13.65 20.15
C ALA A 40 -13.72 12.11 20.27
N ASP A 41 -13.98 11.35 19.21
CA ASP A 41 -14.00 9.87 19.26
C ASP A 41 -12.72 9.19 18.72
N ALA A 42 -11.76 9.98 18.24
CA ALA A 42 -10.45 9.50 17.80
C ALA A 42 -9.42 9.71 18.92
N GLN A 43 -9.06 8.64 19.64
CA GLN A 43 -7.91 8.67 20.54
C GLN A 43 -6.63 8.46 19.73
N VAL A 44 -6.08 9.56 19.20
CA VAL A 44 -4.67 9.57 18.77
C VAL A 44 -3.85 9.48 20.06
N ALA A 45 -3.22 8.33 20.29
CA ALA A 45 -2.32 8.19 21.42
C ALA A 45 -1.10 9.10 21.19
N ALA A 46 -0.75 9.93 22.18
CA ALA A 46 0.52 10.64 22.19
C ALA A 46 1.67 9.62 21.99
N PRO A 47 2.75 9.98 21.28
CA PRO A 47 3.80 9.04 20.87
C PRO A 47 4.31 8.23 22.07
N GLY A 48 3.87 6.98 22.15
CA GLY A 48 4.34 6.02 23.15
C GLY A 48 5.72 5.53 22.74
N ALA A 49 6.72 5.80 23.59
CA ALA A 49 8.14 5.51 23.41
C ALA A 49 8.81 6.24 22.22
N SER A 50 9.78 7.10 22.55
CA SER A 50 10.65 7.81 21.62
C SER A 50 11.22 6.89 20.54
N ALA A 51 11.22 7.35 19.28
CA ALA A 51 11.91 6.68 18.18
C ALA A 51 13.36 6.33 18.62
N PRO A 52 13.87 5.13 18.29
CA PRO A 52 15.23 4.75 18.64
C PRO A 52 16.23 5.78 18.09
N ALA A 53 17.16 6.21 18.93
CA ALA A 53 18.17 7.21 18.55
C ALA A 53 19.12 6.62 17.48
N GLY A 54 19.16 7.25 16.29
CA GLY A 54 20.18 6.95 15.27
C GLY A 54 19.72 6.86 13.81
N THR A 55 18.41 6.90 13.50
CA THR A 55 17.88 6.66 12.13
C THR A 55 16.77 7.65 11.74
N ALA A 56 16.95 8.93 12.07
CA ALA A 56 15.87 9.92 12.04
C ALA A 56 15.44 10.30 10.63
N TYR A 57 14.49 9.54 10.11
CA TYR A 57 13.32 10.07 9.43
C TYR A 57 13.02 11.51 9.86
N ARG A 58 13.15 12.45 8.94
CA ARG A 58 13.16 13.88 9.24
C ARG A 58 12.18 14.64 8.37
N ARG A 59 11.52 15.62 8.99
CA ARG A 59 10.78 16.68 8.31
C ARG A 59 11.55 17.98 8.44
N ASP A 60 11.86 18.62 7.32
CA ASP A 60 12.48 19.93 7.28
C ASP A 60 11.47 21.04 7.66
N THR A 61 11.98 22.24 7.96
CA THR A 61 11.16 23.40 8.33
C THR A 61 10.23 23.87 7.22
N ASP A 62 10.56 23.58 5.96
CA ASP A 62 9.72 23.85 4.79
C ASP A 62 8.63 22.78 4.58
N GLY A 63 8.64 21.73 5.40
CA GLY A 63 7.69 20.62 5.38
C GLY A 63 8.15 19.41 4.56
N THR A 64 9.34 19.42 3.95
CA THR A 64 9.85 18.30 3.13
C THR A 64 10.25 17.11 3.99
N PHE A 65 9.84 15.91 3.57
CA PHE A 65 10.18 14.65 4.23
C PHE A 65 11.41 13.97 3.62
N HIS A 66 12.16 13.23 4.45
CA HIS A 66 13.41 12.57 4.06
C HIS A 66 13.51 11.14 4.58
N ASN A 67 14.10 10.27 3.76
CA ASN A 67 14.50 8.92 4.17
C ASN A 67 15.75 8.96 5.06
N PRO A 68 15.91 7.97 5.97
CA PRO A 68 17.13 7.80 6.75
C PRO A 68 18.31 7.40 5.88
N VAL A 69 18.08 6.56 4.86
CA VAL A 69 19.06 6.22 3.85
C VAL A 69 18.93 7.19 2.69
N SER A 70 20.01 7.92 2.42
CA SER A 70 20.04 8.85 1.29
C SER A 70 20.11 8.10 -0.04
N GLU A 71 19.21 8.44 -0.95
CA GLU A 71 19.32 7.99 -2.34
C GLU A 71 20.52 8.68 -3.01
N PRO A 72 21.35 7.96 -3.78
CA PRO A 72 22.39 8.57 -4.58
C PRO A 72 21.77 9.57 -5.57
N LYS A 73 22.28 10.82 -5.59
CA LYS A 73 21.81 11.83 -6.54
C LYS A 73 22.01 11.32 -7.98
N GLN A 74 20.91 11.08 -8.69
CA GLN A 74 20.96 10.77 -10.12
C GLN A 74 21.08 12.07 -10.92
N GLY A 75 21.99 12.09 -11.89
CA GLY A 75 22.11 13.24 -12.79
C GLY A 75 20.90 13.35 -13.73
N PHE A 76 20.52 14.58 -14.08
CA PHE A 76 19.37 14.89 -14.95
C PHE A 76 19.31 14.02 -16.23
N TRP A 77 20.44 13.84 -16.92
CA TRP A 77 20.52 13.03 -18.14
C TRP A 77 20.24 11.54 -17.90
N LYS A 78 20.64 11.00 -16.74
CA LYS A 78 20.40 9.60 -16.36
C LYS A 78 18.92 9.37 -16.10
N THR A 79 18.28 10.28 -15.36
CA THR A 79 16.83 10.30 -15.21
C THR A 79 16.10 10.33 -16.54
N MET A 80 16.57 11.19 -17.45
CA MET A 80 15.93 11.34 -18.74
C MET A 80 16.07 10.10 -19.63
N GLY A 81 17.24 9.45 -19.59
CA GLY A 81 17.42 8.13 -20.20
C GLY A 81 16.50 7.07 -19.59
N LEU A 82 16.34 7.06 -18.26
CA LEU A 82 15.45 6.13 -17.57
C LEU A 82 13.99 6.28 -18.04
N PHE A 83 13.51 7.51 -18.15
CA PHE A 83 12.19 7.81 -18.71
C PHE A 83 12.03 7.26 -20.11
N TRP A 84 12.99 7.59 -20.96
CA TRP A 84 12.97 7.18 -22.35
C TRP A 84 12.91 5.65 -22.47
N ASP A 85 13.69 4.95 -21.66
CA ASP A 85 13.69 3.49 -21.66
C ASP A 85 12.35 2.91 -21.17
N VAL A 86 11.77 3.44 -20.09
CA VAL A 86 10.47 2.99 -19.57
C VAL A 86 9.33 3.27 -20.55
N MET A 87 9.39 4.37 -21.31
CA MET A 87 8.34 4.74 -22.26
C MET A 87 8.45 4.04 -23.61
N PHE A 88 9.68 3.88 -24.12
CA PHE A 88 9.91 3.51 -25.53
C PHE A 88 10.76 2.25 -25.71
N ARG A 89 11.35 1.71 -24.65
CA ARG A 89 12.20 0.51 -24.71
C ARG A 89 11.81 -0.54 -23.68
N LYS A 90 10.53 -0.60 -23.31
CA LYS A 90 10.03 -1.67 -22.44
C LYS A 90 10.25 -3.04 -23.08
N PRO A 91 10.84 -4.01 -22.35
CA PRO A 91 10.99 -5.37 -22.85
C PRO A 91 9.65 -6.02 -23.17
N ALA A 92 9.66 -7.04 -24.03
CA ALA A 92 8.47 -7.84 -24.28
C ALA A 92 8.06 -8.60 -23.00
N GLY A 93 6.75 -8.71 -22.78
CA GLY A 93 6.19 -9.48 -21.66
C GLY A 93 6.13 -8.76 -20.30
N THR A 94 6.31 -7.42 -20.28
CA THR A 94 6.05 -6.59 -19.09
C THR A 94 4.56 -6.50 -18.74
N ALA A 95 3.69 -6.87 -19.67
CA ALA A 95 2.25 -7.03 -19.48
C ALA A 95 1.80 -8.44 -19.94
N PRO A 96 0.72 -8.98 -19.36
CA PRO A 96 0.16 -10.27 -19.78
C PRO A 96 -0.39 -10.22 -21.19
N SER A 97 -0.17 -11.32 -21.92
CA SER A 97 -0.89 -11.59 -23.16
C SER A 97 -2.30 -12.11 -22.85
N ALA A 98 -3.18 -12.14 -23.86
CA ALA A 98 -4.53 -12.69 -23.70
C ALA A 98 -4.54 -14.16 -23.22
N ALA A 99 -3.57 -14.98 -23.65
CA ALA A 99 -3.44 -16.38 -23.24
C ALA A 99 -2.86 -16.56 -21.82
N GLN A 100 -2.40 -15.47 -21.20
CA GLN A 100 -1.84 -15.46 -19.85
C GLN A 100 -2.54 -14.39 -19.01
N ALA A 101 -3.85 -14.21 -19.22
CA ALA A 101 -4.61 -13.22 -18.50
C ALA A 101 -4.53 -13.50 -16.99
N VAL A 102 -4.47 -12.44 -16.18
CA VAL A 102 -4.46 -12.61 -14.72
C VAL A 102 -5.84 -13.13 -14.30
N PRO A 103 -5.93 -14.30 -13.65
CA PRO A 103 -7.20 -14.84 -13.21
C PRO A 103 -7.81 -13.95 -12.13
N VAL A 104 -9.09 -13.63 -12.31
CA VAL A 104 -9.89 -12.85 -11.38
C VAL A 104 -11.12 -13.65 -11.00
N GLN A 105 -11.32 -13.86 -9.71
CA GLN A 105 -12.53 -14.41 -9.15
C GLN A 105 -13.49 -13.24 -8.84
N PRO A 106 -14.65 -13.15 -9.52
CA PRO A 106 -15.65 -12.14 -9.18
C PRO A 106 -16.12 -12.28 -7.74
N LEU A 107 -16.34 -11.15 -7.09
CA LEU A 107 -16.83 -11.02 -5.73
C LEU A 107 -18.20 -10.34 -5.72
N THR A 108 -19.01 -10.66 -4.72
CA THR A 108 -20.29 -10.03 -4.46
C THR A 108 -20.35 -9.51 -3.02
N LEU A 109 -21.17 -8.49 -2.77
CA LEU A 109 -21.40 -7.98 -1.42
C LEU A 109 -21.88 -9.07 -0.45
N ALA A 110 -22.75 -9.99 -0.92
CA ALA A 110 -23.24 -11.10 -0.13
C ALA A 110 -22.12 -12.05 0.32
N GLN A 111 -21.16 -12.35 -0.56
CA GLN A 111 -20.00 -13.16 -0.20
C GLN A 111 -19.11 -12.48 0.84
N LEU A 112 -18.89 -11.16 0.72
CA LEU A 112 -18.14 -10.41 1.73
C LEU A 112 -18.84 -10.41 3.09
N GLN A 113 -20.16 -10.18 3.10
CA GLN A 113 -20.96 -10.20 4.32
C GLN A 113 -20.98 -11.58 4.98
N ALA A 114 -21.06 -12.66 4.19
CA ALA A 114 -21.06 -14.03 4.68
C ALA A 114 -19.67 -14.55 5.10
N ALA A 115 -18.59 -13.89 4.69
CA ALA A 115 -17.22 -14.29 5.03
C ALA A 115 -16.99 -14.34 6.55
N ALA A 116 -16.17 -15.28 7.02
CA ALA A 116 -15.74 -15.29 8.41
C ALA A 116 -14.91 -14.03 8.74
N ASP A 117 -14.85 -13.67 10.02
CA ASP A 117 -13.90 -12.64 10.45
C ASP A 117 -12.45 -13.09 10.18
N GLN A 118 -11.53 -12.13 10.03
CA GLN A 118 -10.13 -12.37 9.63
C GLN A 118 -9.97 -12.94 8.22
N THR A 119 -10.95 -12.68 7.34
CA THR A 119 -10.84 -12.95 5.90
C THR A 119 -10.27 -11.75 5.17
N LEU A 120 -9.35 -12.01 4.25
CA LEU A 120 -8.71 -11.04 3.36
C LEU A 120 -9.04 -11.32 1.90
N TYR A 121 -9.14 -10.28 1.10
CA TYR A 121 -9.30 -10.33 -0.36
C TYR A 121 -8.32 -9.36 -1.03
N ARG A 122 -7.57 -9.85 -2.02
CA ARG A 122 -6.74 -8.99 -2.87
C ARG A 122 -7.56 -8.52 -4.07
N LEU A 123 -7.75 -7.21 -4.23
CA LEU A 123 -8.57 -6.64 -5.31
C LEU A 123 -7.71 -6.18 -6.51
N GLY A 124 -6.40 -6.09 -6.32
CA GLY A 124 -5.41 -5.74 -7.34
C GLY A 124 -4.30 -4.90 -6.72
N HIS A 125 -3.10 -4.98 -7.28
CA HIS A 125 -1.95 -4.17 -6.89
C HIS A 125 -1.66 -4.25 -5.39
N SER A 126 -1.81 -3.15 -4.66
CA SER A 126 -1.73 -3.03 -3.20
C SER A 126 -3.10 -2.76 -2.53
N THR A 127 -4.19 -2.87 -3.30
CA THR A 127 -5.56 -2.81 -2.80
C THR A 127 -5.97 -4.15 -2.17
N VAL A 128 -6.08 -4.16 -0.85
CA VAL A 128 -6.48 -5.33 -0.07
C VAL A 128 -7.67 -4.96 0.81
N LEU A 129 -8.74 -5.76 0.73
CA LEU A 129 -9.91 -5.66 1.59
C LEU A 129 -9.78 -6.68 2.73
N LEU A 130 -9.90 -6.24 3.97
CA LEU A 130 -9.83 -7.08 5.16
C LEU A 130 -11.15 -7.00 5.93
N LYS A 131 -11.67 -8.15 6.36
CA LYS A 131 -12.76 -8.23 7.34
C LYS A 131 -12.15 -8.53 8.70
N LEU A 132 -12.18 -7.57 9.62
CA LEU A 132 -11.60 -7.67 10.96
C LEU A 132 -12.61 -7.14 11.99
N GLN A 133 -12.81 -7.85 13.10
CA GLN A 133 -13.79 -7.48 14.13
C GLN A 133 -15.19 -7.25 13.54
N GLY A 134 -15.57 -8.01 12.51
CA GLY A 134 -16.85 -7.88 11.81
C GLY A 134 -16.99 -6.63 10.93
N ARG A 135 -15.90 -5.87 10.73
CA ARG A 135 -15.88 -4.62 9.95
C ARG A 135 -14.91 -4.72 8.76
N PHE A 136 -15.08 -3.86 7.77
CA PHE A 136 -14.23 -3.85 6.57
C PHE A 136 -13.21 -2.73 6.57
N PHE A 137 -11.98 -3.07 6.21
CA PHE A 137 -10.84 -2.15 6.09
C PHE A 137 -10.20 -2.33 4.72
N MET A 138 -9.72 -1.25 4.11
CA MET A 138 -9.11 -1.32 2.78
C MET A 138 -7.80 -0.55 2.69
N THR A 139 -6.75 -1.17 2.14
CA THR A 139 -5.48 -0.49 1.85
C THR A 139 -5.47 0.09 0.45
N ASP A 140 -4.85 1.26 0.25
CA ASP A 140 -4.49 1.85 -1.05
C ASP A 140 -5.47 1.56 -2.20
N PRO A 141 -6.73 2.04 -2.12
CA PRO A 141 -7.78 1.66 -3.04
C PRO A 141 -7.58 2.31 -4.42
N VAL A 142 -7.38 1.49 -5.45
CA VAL A 142 -7.28 1.93 -6.85
C VAL A 142 -8.19 1.09 -7.76
N PHE A 143 -9.32 1.69 -8.14
CA PHE A 143 -10.32 1.06 -9.01
C PHE A 143 -10.32 1.64 -10.43
N SER A 144 -9.68 2.79 -10.65
CA SER A 144 -9.52 3.36 -12.00
C SER A 144 -8.81 2.41 -12.95
N GLU A 145 -9.11 2.56 -14.25
CA GLU A 145 -8.47 1.80 -15.33
C GLU A 145 -6.97 2.11 -15.44
N ARG A 146 -6.57 3.34 -15.09
CA ARG A 146 -5.18 3.81 -15.16
C ARG A 146 -4.72 4.44 -13.87
N ALA A 147 -3.48 4.15 -13.48
CA ALA A 147 -2.77 4.85 -12.41
C ALA A 147 -2.11 6.11 -12.97
N SER A 148 -2.89 7.17 -13.17
CA SER A 148 -2.43 8.37 -13.88
C SER A 148 -3.32 9.58 -13.58
N PRO A 149 -2.80 10.82 -13.67
CA PRO A 149 -3.65 12.01 -13.68
C PRO A 149 -4.55 12.12 -14.92
N PHE A 150 -4.27 11.33 -15.97
CA PHE A 150 -4.99 11.36 -17.24
C PHE A 150 -5.69 10.03 -17.52
N SER A 151 -6.95 10.08 -17.93
CA SER A 151 -7.71 8.88 -18.31
C SER A 151 -7.20 8.21 -19.60
N PHE A 152 -6.53 8.96 -20.48
CA PHE A 152 -6.07 8.46 -21.79
C PHE A 152 -4.60 8.03 -21.82
N ALA A 153 -3.81 8.29 -20.78
CA ALA A 153 -2.37 8.04 -20.75
C ALA A 153 -1.91 7.50 -19.40
N GLY A 154 -0.75 6.82 -19.36
CA GLY A 154 -0.19 6.21 -18.16
C GLY A 154 -0.53 4.72 -17.99
N PRO A 155 0.00 4.06 -16.95
CA PRO A 155 -0.13 2.61 -16.75
C PRO A 155 -1.59 2.18 -16.69
N LYS A 156 -1.98 1.26 -17.58
CA LYS A 156 -3.31 0.65 -17.62
C LYS A 156 -3.28 -0.68 -16.86
N ARG A 157 -4.34 -0.95 -16.09
CA ARG A 157 -4.48 -2.22 -15.36
C ARG A 157 -4.64 -3.41 -16.31
N PHE A 158 -4.14 -4.58 -15.89
CA PHE A 158 -4.20 -5.83 -16.65
C PHE A 158 -5.55 -6.53 -16.58
N HIS A 159 -6.29 -6.30 -15.51
CA HIS A 159 -7.55 -6.96 -15.21
C HIS A 159 -8.48 -5.97 -14.50
N ALA A 160 -9.80 -6.10 -14.64
CA ALA A 160 -10.73 -5.31 -13.83
C ALA A 160 -10.63 -5.69 -12.33
N PRO A 161 -11.01 -4.80 -11.39
CA PRO A 161 -11.22 -5.22 -10.00
C PRO A 161 -12.22 -6.39 -9.93
N PRO A 162 -12.08 -7.31 -8.96
CA PRO A 162 -13.04 -8.41 -8.77
C PRO A 162 -14.42 -7.94 -8.26
N LEU A 163 -14.56 -6.68 -7.85
CA LEU A 163 -15.77 -6.10 -7.28
C LEU A 163 -15.89 -4.65 -7.75
N ALA A 164 -17.11 -4.20 -8.09
CA ALA A 164 -17.35 -2.80 -8.44
C ALA A 164 -17.32 -1.89 -7.19
N LEU A 165 -17.03 -0.60 -7.37
CA LEU A 165 -16.96 0.37 -6.25
C LEU A 165 -18.32 0.52 -5.54
N GLU A 166 -19.39 0.52 -6.33
CA GLU A 166 -20.78 0.58 -5.87
C GLU A 166 -21.20 -0.65 -5.06
N ASP A 167 -20.54 -1.79 -5.26
CA ASP A 167 -20.83 -3.05 -4.55
C ASP A 167 -19.97 -3.24 -3.30
N LEU A 168 -19.05 -2.32 -3.02
CA LEU A 168 -18.27 -2.36 -1.78
C LEU A 168 -19.17 -2.14 -0.55
N PRO A 169 -18.92 -2.90 0.55
CA PRO A 169 -19.59 -2.66 1.83
C PRO A 169 -19.19 -1.30 2.41
N GLU A 170 -19.87 -0.88 3.47
CA GLU A 170 -19.37 0.22 4.30
C GLU A 170 -17.97 -0.13 4.83
N LEU A 171 -17.04 0.82 4.72
CA LEU A 171 -15.66 0.67 5.15
C LEU A 171 -15.48 1.42 6.47
N GLU A 172 -15.03 0.70 7.49
CA GLU A 172 -14.64 1.30 8.75
C GLU A 172 -13.43 2.22 8.55
N ALA A 173 -12.41 1.76 7.84
CA ALA A 173 -11.32 2.63 7.43
C ALA A 173 -10.72 2.29 6.06
N VAL A 174 -10.28 3.34 5.36
CA VAL A 174 -9.30 3.26 4.27
C VAL A 174 -7.94 3.65 4.83
N ILE A 175 -6.91 2.85 4.55
CA ILE A 175 -5.53 3.03 5.00
C ILE A 175 -4.68 3.38 3.79
N LEU A 176 -4.08 4.56 3.79
CA LEU A 176 -3.23 5.04 2.70
C LEU A 176 -1.75 4.96 3.09
N SER A 177 -0.89 4.47 2.21
CA SER A 177 0.56 4.40 2.45
C SER A 177 1.31 5.67 2.01
N HIS A 178 0.96 6.24 0.87
CA HIS A 178 1.60 7.44 0.30
C HIS A 178 0.73 8.02 -0.84
N ASP A 179 1.22 9.05 -1.55
CA ASP A 179 0.42 9.81 -2.50
C ASP A 179 0.66 9.52 -3.99
N HIS A 180 1.31 8.42 -4.38
CA HIS A 180 1.45 8.08 -5.81
C HIS A 180 0.12 7.64 -6.45
N TYR A 181 0.03 7.72 -7.78
CA TYR A 181 -1.23 7.53 -8.52
C TYR A 181 -1.78 6.09 -8.47
N ASP A 182 -0.91 5.11 -8.26
CA ASP A 182 -1.24 3.69 -8.13
C ASP A 182 -1.54 3.25 -6.68
N HIS A 183 -1.44 4.18 -5.72
CA HIS A 183 -1.81 3.97 -4.31
C HIS A 183 -2.92 4.93 -3.83
N LEU A 184 -2.99 6.10 -4.45
CA LEU A 184 -3.95 7.14 -4.16
C LEU A 184 -4.66 7.59 -5.44
N ASP A 185 -5.81 7.00 -5.69
CA ASP A 185 -6.68 7.31 -6.83
C ASP A 185 -7.79 8.29 -6.42
N GLU A 186 -7.73 9.51 -6.94
CA GLU A 186 -8.68 10.59 -6.64
C GLU A 186 -10.13 10.21 -6.98
N ALA A 187 -10.36 9.53 -8.12
CA ALA A 187 -11.69 9.14 -8.54
C ALA A 187 -12.28 8.08 -7.59
N THR A 188 -11.44 7.11 -7.21
CA THR A 188 -11.80 6.09 -6.21
C THR A 188 -12.10 6.72 -4.86
N VAL A 189 -11.25 7.62 -4.35
CA VAL A 189 -11.46 8.29 -3.05
C VAL A 189 -12.78 9.06 -3.04
N LYS A 190 -13.05 9.87 -4.08
CA LYS A 190 -14.30 10.64 -4.16
C LYS A 190 -15.53 9.74 -4.19
N ALA A 191 -15.48 8.64 -4.93
CA ALA A 191 -16.58 7.67 -4.99
C ALA A 191 -16.78 6.91 -3.66
N LEU A 192 -15.70 6.63 -2.93
CA LEU A 192 -15.75 5.91 -1.65
C LEU A 192 -16.10 6.80 -0.45
N ALA A 193 -15.82 8.11 -0.50
CA ALA A 193 -15.99 9.03 0.62
C ALA A 193 -17.36 8.94 1.35
N PRO A 194 -18.49 8.69 0.67
CA PRO A 194 -19.78 8.47 1.35
C PRO A 194 -19.83 7.17 2.18
N LYS A 195 -19.16 6.10 1.75
CA LYS A 195 -19.17 4.76 2.37
C LYS A 195 -18.08 4.53 3.42
N VAL A 196 -17.09 5.43 3.50
CA VAL A 196 -15.94 5.31 4.41
C VAL A 196 -16.19 6.10 5.69
N ARG A 197 -15.95 5.49 6.86
CA ARG A 197 -16.02 6.19 8.15
C ARG A 197 -14.73 6.95 8.47
N HIS A 198 -13.57 6.32 8.24
CA HIS A 198 -12.27 6.91 8.52
C HIS A 198 -11.28 6.75 7.35
N PHE A 199 -10.50 7.78 7.08
CA PHE A 199 -9.31 7.71 6.23
C PHE A 199 -8.08 7.85 7.13
N LEU A 200 -7.27 6.80 7.22
CA LEU A 200 -5.99 6.80 7.94
C LEU A 200 -4.89 7.07 6.93
N THR A 201 -4.13 8.13 7.16
CA THR A 201 -3.20 8.66 6.16
C THR A 201 -1.89 9.09 6.83
N PRO A 202 -0.76 9.10 6.11
CA PRO A 202 0.44 9.78 6.55
C PRO A 202 0.24 11.31 6.49
N LEU A 203 1.06 12.07 7.22
CA LEU A 203 1.04 13.52 7.18
C LEU A 203 1.05 14.10 5.75
N GLY A 204 0.19 15.07 5.47
CA GLY A 204 0.10 15.75 4.17
C GLY A 204 -0.84 15.07 3.17
N VAL A 205 -0.93 13.73 3.19
CA VAL A 205 -1.87 12.98 2.33
C VAL A 205 -3.32 13.31 2.71
N GLY A 206 -3.62 13.39 4.01
CA GLY A 206 -4.96 13.73 4.48
C GLY A 206 -5.43 15.12 4.03
N LYS A 207 -4.53 16.11 3.95
CA LYS A 207 -4.86 17.42 3.38
C LYS A 207 -5.35 17.29 1.93
N ARG A 208 -4.69 16.45 1.14
CA ARG A 208 -5.09 16.20 -0.26
C ARG A 208 -6.51 15.62 -0.35
N LEU A 209 -6.87 14.71 0.55
CA LEU A 209 -8.24 14.17 0.59
C LEU A 209 -9.28 15.24 0.92
N ILE A 210 -8.96 16.12 1.86
CA ILE A 210 -9.84 17.23 2.25
C ILE A 210 -10.02 18.19 1.06
N ASP A 211 -8.94 18.51 0.34
CA ASP A 211 -8.99 19.32 -0.87
C ASP A 211 -9.84 18.67 -1.98
N TRP A 212 -9.97 17.32 -1.97
CA TRP A 212 -10.85 16.57 -2.87
C TRP A 212 -12.31 16.47 -2.41
N GLY A 213 -12.64 17.04 -1.25
CA GLY A 213 -14.00 17.06 -0.71
C GLY A 213 -14.31 15.98 0.33
N VAL A 214 -13.31 15.24 0.82
CA VAL A 214 -13.51 14.35 1.96
C VAL A 214 -13.71 15.21 3.23
N PRO A 215 -14.77 14.99 4.03
CA PRO A 215 -14.97 15.73 5.27
C PRO A 215 -13.79 15.55 6.24
N ALA A 216 -13.29 16.66 6.79
CA ALA A 216 -12.07 16.66 7.60
C ALA A 216 -12.17 15.78 8.85
N GLU A 217 -13.36 15.64 9.42
CA GLU A 217 -13.64 14.78 10.57
C GLU A 217 -13.47 13.28 10.28
N LYS A 218 -13.49 12.88 9.00
CA LYS A 218 -13.19 11.50 8.60
C LYS A 218 -11.70 11.24 8.47
N VAL A 219 -10.86 12.28 8.39
CA VAL A 219 -9.43 12.14 8.05
C VAL A 219 -8.56 12.18 9.31
N GLN A 220 -7.79 11.11 9.52
CA GLN A 220 -6.77 11.03 10.56
C GLN A 220 -5.39 10.96 9.89
N GLN A 221 -4.51 11.89 10.27
CA GLN A 221 -3.14 11.96 9.75
C GLN A 221 -2.15 11.56 10.84
N LEU A 222 -1.22 10.66 10.49
CA LEU A 222 -0.24 10.11 11.41
C LEU A 222 1.18 10.38 10.88
N ASP A 223 2.06 10.78 11.80
CA ASP A 223 3.51 10.72 11.60
C ASP A 223 4.02 9.31 11.88
N TRP A 224 5.27 9.02 11.51
CA TRP A 224 5.90 7.76 11.85
C TRP A 224 5.88 7.49 13.36
N TRP A 225 5.63 6.24 13.72
CA TRP A 225 5.47 5.72 15.07
C TRP A 225 4.25 6.24 15.84
N GLN A 226 3.40 7.06 15.22
CA GLN A 226 2.11 7.40 15.81
C GLN A 226 1.11 6.28 15.57
N SER A 227 0.20 6.13 16.52
CA SER A 227 -0.87 5.13 16.47
C SER A 227 -2.23 5.75 16.68
N THR A 228 -3.23 5.15 16.05
CA THR A 228 -4.66 5.43 16.28
C THR A 228 -5.42 4.12 16.39
N ARG A 229 -6.61 4.16 16.99
CA ARG A 229 -7.50 3.00 17.11
C ARG A 229 -8.82 3.28 16.43
N VAL A 230 -9.19 2.41 15.48
CA VAL A 230 -10.41 2.52 14.67
C VAL A 230 -11.03 1.13 14.52
N GLY A 231 -12.35 1.01 14.70
CA GLY A 231 -13.05 -0.28 14.60
C GLY A 231 -12.54 -1.39 15.53
N GLY A 232 -11.92 -1.02 16.66
CA GLY A 232 -11.29 -1.97 17.59
C GLY A 232 -9.86 -2.39 17.22
N VAL A 233 -9.36 -2.04 16.03
CA VAL A 233 -8.02 -2.33 15.53
C VAL A 233 -7.09 -1.14 15.79
N THR A 234 -5.88 -1.39 16.28
CA THR A 234 -4.85 -0.37 16.43
C THR A 234 -4.02 -0.31 15.15
N PHE A 235 -3.89 0.88 14.56
CA PHE A 235 -3.06 1.16 13.41
C PHE A 235 -1.88 2.01 13.83
N THR A 236 -0.67 1.59 13.51
CA THR A 236 0.54 2.39 13.69
C THR A 236 1.16 2.69 12.33
N ALA A 237 1.34 3.96 12.01
CA ALA A 237 2.11 4.36 10.84
C ALA A 237 3.59 4.09 11.14
N THR A 238 4.20 3.13 10.47
CA THR A 238 5.60 2.78 10.62
C THR A 238 6.43 3.33 9.46
N PRO A 239 7.74 3.49 9.62
CA PRO A 239 8.53 4.05 8.54
C PRO A 239 8.62 3.15 7.31
N ALA A 240 8.93 3.77 6.18
CA ALA A 240 9.17 3.15 4.87
C ALA A 240 10.30 3.92 4.16
N GLN A 241 10.99 3.30 3.21
CA GLN A 241 12.01 3.96 2.40
C GLN A 241 11.46 4.25 1.00
N HIS A 242 10.81 5.40 0.84
CA HIS A 242 10.14 5.75 -0.40
C HIS A 242 10.17 7.27 -0.64
N PHE A 243 9.33 7.79 -1.52
CA PHE A 243 9.18 9.22 -1.75
C PHE A 243 7.70 9.54 -2.01
N SER A 244 7.38 10.82 -2.16
CA SER A 244 6.04 11.27 -2.51
C SER A 244 6.09 12.25 -3.68
N GLY A 245 4.96 12.47 -4.35
CA GLY A 245 4.82 13.48 -5.39
C GLY A 245 3.86 13.09 -6.50
N ARG A 246 3.09 14.06 -6.98
CA ARG A 246 2.11 13.87 -8.07
C ARG A 246 2.33 14.86 -9.22
N SER A 247 3.29 15.77 -9.08
CA SER A 247 3.61 16.84 -10.02
C SER A 247 5.12 17.13 -9.99
N LEU A 248 5.57 18.05 -10.83
CA LEU A 248 6.97 18.51 -10.85
C LEU A 248 7.39 19.30 -9.60
N TRP A 249 6.43 19.72 -8.76
CA TRP A 249 6.66 20.74 -7.73
C TRP A 249 6.33 20.28 -6.30
N ASP A 250 5.84 19.05 -6.13
CA ASP A 250 5.33 18.55 -4.85
C ASP A 250 6.06 17.29 -4.36
N ARG A 251 7.28 17.04 -4.87
CA ARG A 251 8.11 15.92 -4.41
C ARG A 251 8.37 16.01 -2.91
N ASN A 252 8.14 14.91 -2.20
CA ASN A 252 8.33 14.76 -0.75
C ASN A 252 7.56 15.80 0.08
N SER A 253 6.49 16.37 -0.47
CA SER A 253 5.62 17.32 0.25
C SER A 253 4.61 16.62 1.18
N THR A 254 4.43 15.31 1.01
CA THR A 254 3.63 14.45 1.89
C THR A 254 4.49 13.30 2.41
N LEU A 255 4.09 12.74 3.55
CA LEU A 255 4.73 11.60 4.15
C LEU A 255 4.37 10.30 3.41
N TRP A 256 5.25 9.31 3.51
CA TRP A 256 5.02 7.91 3.13
C TRP A 256 5.22 7.02 4.35
N ALA A 257 4.41 5.97 4.49
CA ALA A 257 4.47 5.06 5.63
C ALA A 257 4.09 3.63 5.24
N SER A 258 4.67 2.68 5.97
CA SER A 258 4.11 1.35 6.14
C SER A 258 3.13 1.36 7.31
N TRP A 259 2.36 0.29 7.51
CA TRP A 259 1.36 0.19 8.56
C TRP A 259 1.44 -1.12 9.32
N VAL A 260 1.40 -1.02 10.64
CA VAL A 260 1.13 -2.14 11.54
C VAL A 260 -0.34 -2.11 11.93
N MET A 261 -1.03 -3.24 11.78
CA MET A 261 -2.41 -3.45 12.20
C MET A 261 -2.44 -4.49 13.33
N GLU A 262 -2.82 -4.06 14.54
CA GLU A 262 -2.97 -4.95 15.69
C GLU A 262 -4.44 -5.10 16.04
N VAL A 263 -4.97 -6.30 15.81
CA VAL A 263 -6.31 -6.69 16.21
C VAL A 263 -6.20 -7.36 17.58
N PRO A 264 -6.86 -6.85 18.62
CA PRO A 264 -6.78 -7.43 19.95
C PRO A 264 -7.36 -8.85 19.97
N ALA A 265 -6.94 -9.64 20.94
CA ALA A 265 -7.53 -10.94 21.20
C ALA A 265 -9.05 -10.83 21.38
N GLY A 266 -9.81 -11.66 20.69
CA GLY A 266 -11.27 -11.64 20.75
C GLY A 266 -11.78 -12.38 21.98
N MET A 267 -12.66 -11.78 22.78
CA MET A 267 -13.56 -12.55 23.64
C MET A 267 -14.68 -13.10 22.76
N SER A 268 -14.96 -14.41 22.81
CA SER A 268 -16.06 -15.01 22.04
C SER A 268 -17.38 -14.30 22.36
N LYS A 269 -17.98 -13.62 21.39
CA LYS A 269 -19.35 -13.07 21.51
C LYS A 269 -20.41 -13.97 20.89
N ASP A 270 -20.04 -15.14 20.37
CA ASP A 270 -20.96 -16.09 19.76
C ASP A 270 -21.57 -17.06 20.78
N VAL A 271 -22.11 -16.52 21.88
CA VAL A 271 -23.12 -17.24 22.68
C VAL A 271 -24.44 -16.50 22.46
N PRO A 272 -25.41 -17.10 21.75
CA PRO A 272 -26.77 -16.58 21.71
C PRO A 272 -27.26 -16.30 23.13
N ALA A 273 -27.91 -15.16 23.35
CA ALA A 273 -28.39 -14.73 24.68
C ALA A 273 -29.37 -15.72 25.36
N ASP A 274 -29.75 -16.78 24.66
CA ASP A 274 -30.87 -17.66 24.99
C ASP A 274 -30.43 -19.08 25.39
N VAL A 275 -29.15 -19.31 25.70
CA VAL A 275 -28.67 -20.61 26.22
C VAL A 275 -28.57 -20.55 27.75
N PRO A 276 -29.47 -21.24 28.50
CA PRO A 276 -29.35 -21.31 29.95
C PRO A 276 -28.27 -22.34 30.31
N GLY A 277 -27.17 -21.87 30.92
CA GLY A 277 -26.12 -22.71 31.48
C GLY A 277 -24.75 -22.03 31.46
N ASP A 278 -23.90 -22.33 32.43
CA ASP A 278 -22.50 -21.93 32.45
C ASP A 278 -21.76 -22.61 31.28
N VAL A 279 -21.80 -21.99 30.10
CA VAL A 279 -20.99 -22.39 28.95
C VAL A 279 -19.54 -22.01 29.28
N PRO A 280 -18.58 -22.94 29.26
CA PRO A 280 -17.17 -22.60 29.42
C PRO A 280 -16.81 -21.55 28.39
N SER A 281 -16.30 -20.39 28.83
CA SER A 281 -15.80 -19.35 27.95
C SER A 281 -14.91 -19.97 26.89
N GLN A 282 -15.27 -19.84 25.60
CA GLN A 282 -14.39 -20.29 24.52
C GLN A 282 -13.03 -19.56 24.68
N PRO A 283 -11.90 -20.23 24.41
CA PRO A 283 -10.61 -19.57 24.49
C PRO A 283 -10.60 -18.36 23.54
N ALA A 284 -10.21 -17.21 24.08
CA ALA A 284 -10.09 -15.99 23.31
C ALA A 284 -9.17 -16.22 22.09
N SER A 285 -9.63 -15.89 20.89
CA SER A 285 -8.75 -15.87 19.71
C SER A 285 -7.55 -14.98 20.03
N PRO A 286 -6.29 -15.40 19.80
CA PRO A 286 -5.13 -14.58 20.11
C PRO A 286 -5.16 -13.27 19.32
N ALA A 287 -4.38 -12.28 19.76
CA ALA A 287 -4.22 -11.04 19.00
C ALA A 287 -3.68 -11.36 17.59
N LEU A 288 -4.19 -10.67 16.57
CA LEU A 288 -3.76 -10.81 15.17
C LEU A 288 -2.92 -9.59 14.81
N ARG A 289 -1.77 -9.82 14.18
CA ARG A 289 -0.90 -8.73 13.70
C ARG A 289 -0.65 -8.85 12.20
N VAL A 290 -1.02 -7.81 11.46
CA VAL A 290 -0.79 -7.70 10.01
C VAL A 290 0.13 -6.52 9.75
N PHE A 291 1.14 -6.71 8.90
CA PHE A 291 1.97 -5.63 8.39
C PHE A 291 1.60 -5.32 6.95
N PHE A 292 1.53 -4.04 6.59
CA PHE A 292 1.32 -3.55 5.24
C PHE A 292 2.47 -2.62 4.85
N SER A 293 3.25 -2.98 3.84
CA SER A 293 4.47 -2.23 3.51
C SER A 293 4.21 -0.88 2.85
N GLY A 294 3.08 -0.70 2.16
CA GLY A 294 3.03 0.26 1.06
C GLY A 294 4.11 -0.05 0.04
N ASP A 295 4.72 0.99 -0.53
CA ASP A 295 5.92 0.87 -1.36
C ASP A 295 7.15 1.34 -0.60
N THR A 296 8.26 0.61 -0.75
CA THR A 296 9.44 0.87 0.06
C THR A 296 10.65 0.10 -0.46
N GLY A 297 11.80 0.76 -0.59
CA GLY A 297 13.08 0.07 -0.67
C GLY A 297 13.43 -0.65 0.63
N TYR A 298 14.44 -1.51 0.58
CA TYR A 298 14.95 -2.19 1.77
C TYR A 298 15.75 -1.26 2.67
N PHE A 299 15.54 -1.38 3.98
CA PHE A 299 16.22 -0.59 5.01
C PHE A 299 16.13 -1.26 6.38
N ASP A 300 17.01 -0.86 7.31
CA ASP A 300 17.11 -1.46 8.65
C ASP A 300 15.86 -1.29 9.53
N GLY A 301 14.94 -0.39 9.16
CA GLY A 301 13.74 -0.16 9.96
C GLY A 301 12.76 -1.33 9.91
N PHE A 302 12.82 -2.24 8.94
CA PHE A 302 12.05 -3.49 9.00
C PHE A 302 12.41 -4.33 10.23
N LYS A 303 13.70 -4.41 10.55
CA LYS A 303 14.17 -5.10 11.76
C LYS A 303 13.69 -4.40 13.03
N ALA A 304 13.77 -3.07 13.07
CA ALA A 304 13.27 -2.29 14.21
C ALA A 304 11.74 -2.45 14.39
N ILE A 305 10.97 -2.48 13.30
CA ILE A 305 9.52 -2.74 13.32
C ILE A 305 9.26 -4.16 13.83
N GLY A 306 9.99 -5.18 13.34
CA GLY A 306 9.88 -6.56 13.79
C GLY A 306 10.27 -6.77 15.25
N GLU A 307 11.24 -6.03 15.77
CA GLU A 307 11.61 -6.02 17.18
C GLU A 307 10.53 -5.37 18.07
N ARG A 308 9.88 -4.31 17.57
CA ARG A 308 8.87 -3.55 18.32
C ARG A 308 7.48 -4.19 18.32
N PHE A 309 7.04 -4.69 17.17
CA PHE A 309 5.66 -5.16 16.96
C PHE A 309 5.58 -6.64 16.59
N GLY A 310 6.66 -7.23 16.09
CA GLY A 310 6.66 -8.63 15.65
C GLY A 310 6.47 -9.63 16.80
N SER A 311 6.20 -10.90 16.50
CA SER A 311 5.98 -11.47 15.16
C SER A 311 4.66 -11.05 14.52
N PHE A 312 4.62 -10.97 13.19
CA PHE A 312 3.39 -10.74 12.42
C PHE A 312 2.80 -12.06 11.92
N ASP A 313 1.48 -12.22 11.97
CA ASP A 313 0.78 -13.37 11.40
C ASP A 313 0.83 -13.33 9.86
N LEU A 314 0.77 -12.12 9.28
CA LEU A 314 0.82 -11.88 7.85
C LEU A 314 1.56 -10.58 7.55
N THR A 315 2.48 -10.63 6.58
CA THR A 315 3.09 -9.43 6.00
C THR A 315 2.66 -9.27 4.54
N LEU A 316 1.95 -8.19 4.25
CA LEU A 316 1.63 -7.72 2.90
C LEU A 316 2.82 -6.88 2.42
N MET A 317 3.67 -7.47 1.59
CA MET A 317 4.93 -6.85 1.19
C MET A 317 4.93 -6.55 -0.30
N GLU A 318 5.29 -5.32 -0.66
CA GLU A 318 5.62 -4.97 -2.05
C GLU A 318 6.58 -6.01 -2.64
N THR A 319 6.25 -6.51 -3.83
CA THR A 319 7.10 -7.43 -4.60
C THR A 319 6.82 -7.23 -6.08
N GLY A 320 7.27 -6.12 -6.63
CA GLY A 320 7.03 -5.73 -8.03
C GLY A 320 7.55 -4.33 -8.28
N ALA A 321 7.38 -3.84 -9.50
CA ALA A 321 7.83 -2.50 -9.92
C ALA A 321 9.33 -2.20 -9.68
N TYR A 322 10.17 -3.23 -9.52
CA TYR A 322 11.59 -3.06 -9.20
C TYR A 322 12.47 -3.01 -10.45
N ASP A 323 13.64 -2.40 -10.32
CA ASP A 323 14.72 -2.44 -11.31
C ASP A 323 16.03 -2.09 -10.59
N ALA A 324 17.16 -2.60 -11.09
CA ALA A 324 18.48 -2.31 -10.53
C ALA A 324 18.83 -0.81 -10.54
N ARG A 325 18.11 0.01 -11.32
CA ARG A 325 18.32 1.45 -11.44
C ARG A 325 17.61 2.29 -10.36
N TRP A 326 16.68 1.72 -9.59
CA TRP A 326 15.99 2.41 -8.48
C TRP A 326 15.81 1.53 -7.22
N PRO A 327 16.86 0.82 -6.75
CA PRO A 327 16.74 -0.17 -5.67
C PRO A 327 16.43 0.42 -4.29
N TYR A 328 16.42 1.76 -4.18
CA TYR A 328 16.20 2.49 -2.94
C TYR A 328 14.73 2.73 -2.61
N VAL A 329 13.85 2.63 -3.61
CA VAL A 329 12.43 2.97 -3.45
C VAL A 329 11.50 1.78 -3.72
N HIS A 330 11.97 0.77 -4.45
CA HIS A 330 11.29 -0.51 -4.62
C HIS A 330 12.21 -1.69 -4.34
N MET A 331 11.72 -2.68 -3.58
CA MET A 331 12.47 -3.90 -3.25
C MET A 331 12.57 -4.88 -4.42
N GLN A 332 13.78 -5.41 -4.62
CA GLN A 332 13.96 -6.69 -5.33
C GLN A 332 13.30 -7.84 -4.52
N PRO A 333 12.88 -8.95 -5.15
CA PRO A 333 12.27 -10.09 -4.44
C PRO A 333 13.11 -10.65 -3.28
N GLU A 334 14.44 -10.66 -3.41
CA GLU A 334 15.36 -11.04 -2.32
C GLU A 334 15.25 -10.11 -1.12
N GLN A 335 15.09 -8.81 -1.38
CA GLN A 335 14.91 -7.80 -0.35
C GLN A 335 13.53 -7.88 0.28
N THR A 336 12.46 -8.14 -0.50
CA THR A 336 11.13 -8.43 0.04
C THR A 336 11.20 -9.60 1.03
N LEU A 337 11.83 -10.71 0.64
CA LEU A 337 11.98 -11.87 1.52
C LEU A 337 12.77 -11.51 2.78
N GLN A 338 13.88 -10.78 2.65
CA GLN A 338 14.67 -10.37 3.81
C GLN A 338 13.87 -9.45 4.74
N ALA A 339 13.13 -8.48 4.21
CA ALA A 339 12.27 -7.59 4.99
C ALA A 339 11.17 -8.37 5.74
N HIS A 340 10.56 -9.37 5.10
CA HIS A 340 9.62 -10.29 5.76
C HIS A 340 10.25 -11.03 6.95
N LEU A 341 11.49 -11.52 6.80
CA LEU A 341 12.23 -12.18 7.88
C LEU A 341 12.57 -11.23 9.03
N ASP A 342 13.00 -10.01 8.70
CA ASP A 342 13.33 -8.96 9.66
C ASP A 342 12.10 -8.49 10.47
N LEU A 343 10.94 -8.45 9.81
CA LEU A 343 9.64 -8.22 10.45
C LEU A 343 9.22 -9.40 11.35
N ARG A 344 9.90 -10.55 11.28
CA ARG A 344 9.49 -11.80 11.95
C ARG A 344 8.09 -12.22 11.51
N GLY A 345 7.81 -12.09 10.22
CA GLY A 345 6.55 -12.50 9.62
C GLY A 345 6.43 -14.03 9.60
N ARG A 346 5.23 -14.53 9.85
CA ARG A 346 4.92 -15.96 9.72
C ARG A 346 4.57 -16.33 8.28
N ARG A 347 3.80 -15.47 7.60
CA ARG A 347 3.37 -15.66 6.21
C ARG A 347 3.63 -14.42 5.39
N LEU A 348 4.07 -14.64 4.16
CA LEU A 348 4.37 -13.59 3.21
C LEU A 348 3.31 -13.58 2.11
N MET A 349 2.62 -12.45 1.95
CA MET A 349 1.75 -12.22 0.80
C MET A 349 2.35 -11.09 -0.06
N PRO A 350 2.88 -11.41 -1.26
CA PRO A 350 3.44 -10.40 -2.14
C PRO A 350 2.32 -9.57 -2.79
N ILE A 351 2.45 -8.24 -2.71
CA ILE A 351 1.56 -7.25 -3.32
C ILE A 351 2.33 -6.36 -4.32
N HIS A 352 1.72 -5.30 -4.85
CA HIS A 352 2.35 -4.39 -5.82
C HIS A 352 2.79 -5.07 -7.15
N ASN A 353 2.10 -6.15 -7.53
CA ASN A 353 2.37 -6.95 -8.72
C ASN A 353 1.08 -7.43 -9.40
N GLY A 354 1.18 -7.91 -10.64
CA GLY A 354 0.07 -8.55 -11.35
C GLY A 354 -1.10 -7.62 -11.74
N THR A 355 -0.93 -6.29 -11.63
CA THR A 355 -2.02 -5.35 -11.95
C THR A 355 -1.61 -4.24 -12.89
N PHE A 356 -0.46 -3.57 -12.70
CA PHE A 356 0.01 -2.50 -13.59
C PHE A 356 1.40 -2.81 -14.15
N ASP A 357 1.68 -2.27 -15.34
CA ASP A 357 3.01 -2.34 -15.95
C ASP A 357 3.85 -1.13 -15.51
N LEU A 358 4.54 -1.26 -14.37
CA LEU A 358 5.28 -0.18 -13.71
C LEU A 358 6.81 -0.30 -13.82
N ALA A 359 7.34 -1.40 -14.34
CA ALA A 359 8.78 -1.62 -14.43
C ALA A 359 9.18 -2.33 -15.73
N MET A 360 10.43 -2.77 -15.81
CA MET A 360 11.02 -3.38 -17.01
C MET A 360 11.09 -4.91 -16.94
N HIS A 361 10.81 -5.51 -15.78
CA HIS A 361 10.77 -6.96 -15.65
C HIS A 361 9.51 -7.53 -16.30
N ARG A 362 9.51 -8.82 -16.65
CA ARG A 362 8.30 -9.53 -17.10
C ARG A 362 7.26 -9.53 -15.98
N TRP A 363 5.97 -9.49 -16.30
CA TRP A 363 4.95 -9.36 -15.26
C TRP A 363 4.90 -10.55 -14.28
N GLN A 364 5.31 -11.76 -14.72
CA GLN A 364 5.38 -12.95 -13.86
C GLN A 364 6.62 -12.99 -12.98
N ASP A 365 7.69 -12.28 -13.35
CA ASP A 365 9.01 -12.41 -12.75
C ASP A 365 9.02 -12.20 -11.22
N PRO A 366 8.27 -11.23 -10.64
CA PRO A 366 8.21 -11.07 -9.20
C PRO A 366 7.64 -12.31 -8.49
N PHE A 367 6.63 -12.95 -9.07
CA PHE A 367 6.00 -14.15 -8.52
C PHE A 367 6.94 -15.36 -8.58
N GLU A 368 7.60 -15.58 -9.71
CA GLU A 368 8.55 -16.69 -9.89
C GLU A 368 9.74 -16.61 -8.91
N ARG A 369 10.31 -15.42 -8.79
CA ARG A 369 11.47 -15.18 -7.93
C ARG A 369 11.09 -15.32 -6.47
N ILE A 370 10.00 -14.69 -6.01
CA ILE A 370 9.60 -14.79 -4.60
C ILE A 370 9.14 -16.19 -4.22
N LEU A 371 8.47 -16.94 -5.12
CA LEU A 371 8.11 -18.34 -4.89
C LEU A 371 9.36 -19.21 -4.70
N SER A 372 10.36 -19.06 -5.56
CA SER A 372 11.61 -19.81 -5.47
C SER A 372 12.36 -19.50 -4.18
N LEU A 373 12.46 -18.22 -3.83
CA LEU A 373 13.10 -17.74 -2.59
C LEU A 373 12.37 -18.22 -1.33
N ALA A 374 11.04 -18.16 -1.31
CA ALA A 374 10.23 -18.61 -0.19
C ALA A 374 10.41 -20.12 0.06
N ARG A 375 10.44 -20.94 -1.00
CA ARG A 375 10.73 -22.37 -0.92
C ARG A 375 12.12 -22.65 -0.32
N LEU A 376 13.15 -21.93 -0.78
CA LEU A 376 14.53 -22.08 -0.29
C LEU A 376 14.70 -21.72 1.19
N ARG A 377 13.85 -20.82 1.70
CA ARG A 377 13.92 -20.33 3.10
C ARG A 377 12.79 -20.85 3.99
N SER A 378 11.99 -21.80 3.49
CA SER A 378 10.84 -22.38 4.19
C SER A 378 9.85 -21.33 4.71
N VAL A 379 9.65 -20.25 3.93
CA VAL A 379 8.64 -19.22 4.19
C VAL A 379 7.31 -19.64 3.56
N GLU A 380 6.23 -19.55 4.33
CA GLU A 380 4.87 -19.80 3.83
C GLU A 380 4.42 -18.61 2.98
N LEU A 381 4.31 -18.83 1.66
CA LEU A 381 3.88 -17.82 0.70
C LEU A 381 2.37 -17.94 0.43
N VAL A 382 1.67 -16.81 0.42
CA VAL A 382 0.23 -16.71 0.18
C VAL A 382 0.00 -15.88 -1.10
N THR A 383 -0.38 -16.54 -2.18
CA THR A 383 -0.61 -15.92 -3.50
C THR A 383 -2.00 -16.22 -4.04
N PRO A 384 -3.09 -15.70 -3.41
CA PRO A 384 -4.44 -15.92 -3.91
C PRO A 384 -4.58 -15.33 -5.32
N ILE A 385 -5.47 -15.91 -6.12
CA ILE A 385 -5.99 -15.21 -7.31
C ILE A 385 -6.74 -13.95 -6.86
N MET A 386 -6.84 -12.95 -7.73
CA MET A 386 -7.52 -11.70 -7.39
C MET A 386 -8.98 -12.00 -7.04
N GLY A 387 -9.47 -11.51 -5.90
CA GLY A 387 -10.82 -11.74 -5.40
C GLY A 387 -11.04 -13.06 -4.64
N ALA A 388 -10.07 -13.97 -4.55
CA ALA A 388 -10.24 -15.16 -3.71
C ALA A 388 -10.15 -14.83 -2.20
N PRO A 389 -10.99 -15.47 -1.36
CA PRO A 389 -10.93 -15.30 0.09
C PRO A 389 -9.67 -15.98 0.66
N VAL A 390 -9.06 -15.32 1.64
CA VAL A 390 -7.92 -15.84 2.40
C VAL A 390 -8.20 -15.70 3.89
N ASP A 391 -8.25 -16.81 4.62
CA ASP A 391 -8.14 -16.77 6.08
C ASP A 391 -6.70 -16.34 6.45
N ILE A 392 -6.56 -15.24 7.17
CA ILE A 392 -5.24 -14.67 7.52
C ILE A 392 -4.43 -15.63 8.41
N ARG A 393 -5.09 -16.38 9.31
CA ARG A 393 -4.44 -17.27 10.27
C ARG A 393 -4.18 -18.66 9.73
N GLN A 394 -5.04 -19.15 8.85
CA GLN A 394 -4.97 -20.50 8.29
C GLN A 394 -5.31 -20.44 6.79
N PRO A 395 -4.48 -19.77 5.98
CA PRO A 395 -4.75 -19.66 4.56
C PRO A 395 -4.74 -21.04 3.92
N ALA A 396 -5.68 -21.29 3.01
CA ALA A 396 -5.62 -22.45 2.15
C ALA A 396 -4.37 -22.38 1.25
N PRO A 397 -3.78 -23.53 0.85
CA PRO A 397 -2.68 -23.53 -0.10
C PRO A 397 -3.03 -22.79 -1.39
N THR A 398 -2.17 -21.87 -1.82
CA THR A 398 -2.36 -21.11 -3.05
C THR A 398 -1.59 -21.74 -4.21
N SER A 399 -2.15 -21.67 -5.42
CA SER A 399 -1.50 -22.14 -6.64
C SER A 399 -0.54 -21.08 -7.22
N ALA A 400 0.40 -21.53 -8.06
CA ALA A 400 1.22 -20.66 -8.90
C ALA A 400 0.43 -20.23 -10.16
N TRP A 401 -0.70 -19.55 -9.97
CA TRP A 401 -1.68 -19.25 -11.01
C TRP A 401 -1.13 -18.47 -12.20
N TRP A 402 -0.01 -17.76 -12.04
CA TRP A 402 0.67 -17.02 -13.13
C TRP A 402 1.43 -17.93 -14.11
N GLN A 403 1.62 -19.21 -13.77
CA GLN A 403 2.27 -20.21 -14.62
C GLN A 403 1.30 -20.92 -15.56
N SER A 404 0.01 -20.92 -15.22
CA SER A 404 -1.01 -21.61 -16.00
C SER A 404 -1.52 -20.69 -17.13
N PRO A 405 -1.50 -21.13 -18.39
CA PRO A 405 -2.27 -20.45 -19.42
C PRO A 405 -3.76 -20.52 -19.05
N THR A 406 -4.47 -19.41 -19.25
CA THR A 406 -5.91 -19.30 -18.97
C THR A 406 -6.77 -19.99 -20.01
#